data_AF-A0A1L0BEG4-F1
#
_entry.id   AF-A0A1L0BEG4-F1
#
_cell.length_a   1.000
_cell.length_b   1.000
_cell.length_c   1.000
_cell.angle_alpha   90.00
_cell.angle_beta   90.00
_cell.angle_gamma   90.00
#
_symmetry.space_group_name_H-M   'P 1'
#
loop_
_entity.id
_entity.type
_entity.pdbx_description
1 polymer ?
#
loop_
_entity_poly.entity_id
_entity_poly.type
_entity_poly.pdbx_seq_one_letter_code
_entity_poly.pdbx_strand_id
1 'polypeptide(L)'
;MSDPRTRIISHMNKDHQLALLDYVVVYGGENVSHVDAESVIITDVSEEHLALSYNKENGNNQDLKLIWEEVPENEKVKVDQMGDIKAKLVAMAKYAAEKQGFSHKRVDKVSLPKKLDLYLMYLAFAVSLATLYDKTLVRRLVQNDKLLRTIAAKCPELLAKGYSYIENHITPIFSTIYGIHVVEILTVTWPRVNKLRMSLKNKLVWATMNFVEGFLVFSRLNKLEE
;
A
#
# COMPACT_ATOMS: atom_id res chain seq x y z
N MET A 1 1.21 -33.52 -21.58
CA MET A 1 1.14 -32.71 -20.34
C MET A 1 2.46 -31.97 -20.22
N SER A 2 2.47 -30.67 -19.91
CA SER A 2 3.74 -29.95 -19.72
C SER A 2 4.46 -30.45 -18.47
N ASP A 3 5.76 -30.66 -18.60
CA ASP A 3 6.67 -31.00 -17.50
C ASP A 3 6.45 -30.02 -16.31
N PRO A 4 6.21 -30.53 -15.09
CA PRO A 4 6.02 -29.71 -13.89
C PRO A 4 7.10 -28.65 -13.69
N ARG A 5 8.37 -28.99 -13.93
CA ARG A 5 9.51 -28.07 -13.80
C ARG A 5 9.36 -26.88 -14.76
N THR A 6 9.19 -27.16 -16.05
CA THR A 6 8.97 -26.13 -17.08
C THR A 6 7.81 -25.18 -16.73
N ARG A 7 6.72 -25.71 -16.18
CA ARG A 7 5.56 -24.91 -15.75
C ARG A 7 5.85 -24.02 -14.55
N ILE A 8 6.59 -24.51 -13.55
CA ILE A 8 7.03 -23.69 -12.41
C ILE A 8 7.91 -22.55 -12.90
N ILE A 9 8.94 -22.85 -13.70
CA ILE A 9 9.86 -21.85 -14.24
C ILE A 9 9.10 -20.78 -15.03
N SER A 10 8.26 -21.19 -15.98
CA SER A 10 7.50 -20.26 -16.81
C SER A 10 6.54 -19.38 -16.00
N HIS A 11 5.85 -19.94 -15.01
CA HIS A 11 4.94 -19.18 -14.16
C HIS A 11 5.69 -18.18 -13.27
N MET A 12 6.77 -18.62 -12.63
CA MET A 12 7.55 -17.78 -11.73
C MET A 12 8.24 -16.62 -12.47
N ASN A 13 8.88 -16.89 -13.60
CA ASN A 13 9.57 -15.87 -14.40
C ASN A 13 8.60 -14.84 -14.99
N LYS A 14 7.35 -15.23 -15.24
CA LYS A 14 6.33 -14.33 -15.79
C LYS A 14 5.63 -13.51 -14.72
N ASP A 15 5.15 -14.16 -13.66
CA ASP A 15 4.16 -13.56 -12.75
C ASP A 15 4.75 -13.18 -11.38
N HIS A 16 5.98 -13.62 -11.05
CA HIS A 16 6.55 -13.51 -9.69
C HIS A 16 7.92 -12.83 -9.64
N GLN A 17 8.23 -11.95 -10.59
CA GLN A 17 9.50 -11.22 -10.67
C GLN A 17 9.91 -10.54 -9.36
N LEU A 18 8.94 -9.97 -8.63
CA LEU A 18 9.18 -9.35 -7.34
C LEU A 18 9.78 -10.31 -6.30
N ALA A 19 9.26 -11.54 -6.24
CA ALA A 19 9.75 -12.56 -5.32
C ALA A 19 11.12 -13.08 -5.74
N LEU A 20 11.38 -13.21 -7.05
CA LEU A 20 12.69 -13.62 -7.55
C LEU A 20 13.77 -12.60 -7.19
N LEU A 21 13.48 -11.30 -7.35
CA LEU A 21 14.36 -10.23 -6.89
C LEU A 21 14.61 -10.32 -5.37
N ASP A 22 13.56 -10.55 -4.59
CA ASP A 22 13.69 -10.71 -3.14
C ASP A 22 14.60 -11.89 -2.76
N TYR A 23 14.59 -12.99 -3.52
CA TYR A 23 15.50 -14.12 -3.30
C TYR A 23 16.95 -13.75 -3.54
N VAL A 24 17.23 -13.03 -4.63
CA VAL A 24 18.59 -12.60 -4.96
C VAL A 24 19.12 -11.65 -3.88
N VAL A 25 18.31 -10.70 -3.44
CA VAL A 25 18.70 -9.73 -2.40
C VAL A 25 18.94 -10.43 -1.06
N VAL A 26 18.03 -11.30 -0.62
CA VAL A 26 18.10 -11.87 0.74
C VAL A 26 19.01 -13.09 0.82
N TYR A 27 18.87 -14.05 -0.10
CA TYR A 27 19.65 -15.28 -0.05
C TYR A 27 20.98 -15.16 -0.79
N GLY A 28 21.04 -14.31 -1.84
CA GLY A 28 22.30 -13.98 -2.52
C GLY A 28 23.12 -12.90 -1.81
N GLY A 29 22.55 -12.18 -0.85
CA GLY A 29 23.24 -11.11 -0.13
C GLY A 29 23.54 -9.88 -0.99
N GLU A 30 22.80 -9.71 -2.09
CA GLU A 30 23.00 -8.62 -3.04
C GLU A 30 22.26 -7.34 -2.62
N ASN A 31 22.76 -6.18 -3.05
CA ASN A 31 22.05 -4.92 -2.90
C ASN A 31 21.05 -4.76 -4.05
N VAL A 32 19.79 -4.41 -3.73
CA VAL A 32 18.73 -4.19 -4.73
C VAL A 32 19.11 -3.17 -5.81
N SER A 33 19.91 -2.15 -5.47
CA SER A 33 20.38 -1.14 -6.42
C SER A 33 21.41 -1.66 -7.43
N HIS A 34 22.07 -2.78 -7.14
CA HIS A 34 23.10 -3.36 -8.02
C HIS A 34 22.58 -4.51 -8.87
N VAL A 35 21.28 -4.82 -8.80
CA VAL A 35 20.64 -5.92 -9.54
C VAL A 35 19.69 -5.33 -10.56
N ASP A 36 19.82 -5.75 -11.82
CA ASP A 36 18.80 -5.49 -12.82
C ASP A 36 17.57 -6.36 -12.51
N ALA A 37 16.55 -5.73 -11.94
CA ALA A 37 15.34 -6.40 -11.48
C ALA A 37 14.59 -7.16 -12.58
N GLU A 38 14.69 -6.74 -13.85
CA GLU A 38 14.00 -7.39 -14.97
C GLU A 38 14.77 -8.61 -15.50
N SER A 39 16.05 -8.72 -15.16
CA SER A 39 16.92 -9.81 -15.62
C SER A 39 16.80 -11.09 -14.79
N VAL A 40 16.17 -11.03 -13.61
CA VAL A 40 16.15 -12.16 -12.67
C VAL A 40 15.24 -13.26 -13.22
N ILE A 41 15.82 -14.42 -13.50
CA ILE A 41 15.09 -15.59 -14.01
C ILE A 41 15.49 -16.86 -13.27
N ILE A 42 14.53 -17.74 -13.07
CA ILE A 42 14.81 -19.13 -12.72
C ILE A 42 15.33 -19.83 -13.96
N THR A 43 16.51 -20.44 -13.86
CA THR A 43 17.13 -21.27 -14.91
C THR A 43 16.92 -22.75 -14.65
N ASP A 44 16.80 -23.15 -13.38
CA ASP A 44 16.59 -24.54 -13.00
C ASP A 44 15.79 -24.66 -11.69
N VAL A 45 15.02 -25.74 -11.56
CA VAL A 45 14.32 -26.11 -10.33
C VAL A 45 14.21 -27.63 -10.24
N SER A 46 14.51 -28.17 -9.05
CA SER A 46 14.48 -29.59 -8.72
C SER A 46 13.91 -29.81 -7.30
N GLU A 47 13.86 -31.06 -6.87
CA GLU A 47 13.50 -31.43 -5.49
C GLU A 47 14.60 -31.12 -4.47
N GLU A 48 15.79 -30.71 -4.92
CA GLU A 48 16.93 -30.40 -4.07
C GLU A 48 17.27 -28.90 -4.08
N HIS A 49 17.03 -28.22 -5.19
CA HIS A 49 17.49 -26.84 -5.39
C HIS A 49 16.63 -25.99 -6.33
N LEU A 50 16.90 -24.69 -6.26
CA LEU A 50 16.49 -23.68 -7.24
C LEU A 50 17.71 -22.91 -7.72
N ALA A 51 17.84 -22.76 -9.04
CA ALA A 51 18.86 -21.93 -9.65
C ALA A 51 18.23 -20.70 -10.28
N LEU A 52 18.79 -19.53 -9.97
CA LEU A 52 18.46 -18.26 -10.59
C LEU A 52 19.67 -17.72 -11.35
N SER A 53 19.41 -16.95 -12.39
CA SER A 53 20.40 -16.16 -13.11
C SER A 53 19.93 -14.71 -13.15
N TYR A 54 20.85 -13.75 -13.02
CA TYR A 54 20.54 -12.33 -13.03
C TYR A 54 21.76 -11.49 -13.42
N ASN A 55 21.51 -10.32 -13.97
CA ASN A 55 22.54 -9.35 -14.29
C ASN A 55 22.74 -8.37 -13.14
N LYS A 56 24.01 -8.10 -12.84
CA LYS A 56 24.40 -6.93 -12.04
C LYS A 56 24.31 -5.67 -12.89
N GLU A 57 24.23 -4.51 -12.25
CA GLU A 57 24.15 -3.19 -12.92
C GLU A 57 25.30 -2.96 -13.92
N ASN A 58 26.46 -3.58 -13.69
CA ASN A 58 27.62 -3.54 -14.60
C ASN A 58 27.51 -4.49 -15.81
N GLY A 59 26.38 -5.18 -15.98
CA GLY A 59 26.11 -6.12 -17.07
C GLY A 59 26.68 -7.53 -16.86
N ASN A 60 27.31 -7.82 -15.72
CA ASN A 60 27.82 -9.16 -15.43
C ASN A 60 26.67 -10.09 -15.05
N ASN A 61 26.56 -11.21 -15.77
CA ASN A 61 25.63 -12.27 -15.39
C ASN A 61 26.15 -13.03 -14.15
N GLN A 62 25.25 -13.38 -13.26
CA GLN A 62 25.51 -14.09 -12.01
C GLN A 62 24.51 -15.22 -11.85
N ASP A 63 24.96 -16.35 -11.32
CA ASP A 63 24.09 -17.48 -10.99
C ASP A 63 24.00 -17.65 -9.47
N LEU A 64 22.79 -17.90 -8.98
CA LEU A 64 22.50 -18.15 -7.58
C LEU A 64 21.83 -19.52 -7.44
N LYS A 65 22.50 -20.46 -6.78
CA LYS A 65 21.93 -21.77 -6.44
C LYS A 65 21.49 -21.78 -4.98
N LEU A 66 20.22 -22.09 -4.76
CA LEU A 66 19.58 -22.18 -3.45
C LEU A 66 19.24 -23.64 -3.15
N ILE A 67 19.82 -24.19 -2.09
CA ILE A 67 19.54 -25.56 -1.63
C ILE A 67 18.39 -25.53 -0.62
N TRP A 68 17.33 -26.31 -0.85
CA TRP A 68 16.09 -26.19 -0.07
C TRP A 68 16.23 -26.38 1.43
N GLU A 69 17.16 -27.25 1.84
CA GLU A 69 17.44 -27.57 3.23
C GLU A 69 18.22 -26.44 3.94
N GLU A 70 18.96 -25.62 3.18
CA GLU A 70 19.82 -24.57 3.72
C GLU A 70 19.14 -23.19 3.73
N VAL A 71 18.10 -23.02 2.92
CA VAL A 71 17.38 -21.76 2.79
C VAL A 71 16.45 -21.55 4.00
N PRO A 72 16.69 -20.50 4.82
CA PRO A 72 15.83 -20.21 5.95
C PRO A 72 14.47 -19.67 5.48
N GLU A 73 13.40 -20.17 6.10
CA GLU A 73 12.05 -19.62 5.99
C GLU A 73 11.25 -19.90 7.27
N ASN A 74 10.16 -19.16 7.47
CA ASN A 74 9.42 -19.16 8.74
C ASN A 74 8.38 -20.30 8.86
N GLU A 75 7.96 -20.89 7.75
CA GLU A 75 6.86 -21.87 7.68
C GLU A 75 7.35 -23.34 7.75
N LYS A 76 8.68 -23.57 7.73
CA LYS A 76 9.34 -24.88 7.82
C LYS A 76 8.87 -25.87 6.75
N VAL A 77 8.65 -25.39 5.54
CA VAL A 77 8.20 -26.21 4.40
C VAL A 77 9.36 -27.08 3.93
N LYS A 78 9.11 -28.39 3.76
CA LYS A 78 10.03 -29.35 3.15
C LYS A 78 9.65 -29.58 1.69
N VAL A 79 10.64 -29.95 0.88
CA VAL A 79 10.44 -30.31 -0.53
C VAL A 79 10.84 -31.77 -0.68
N ASP A 80 9.86 -32.67 -0.65
CA ASP A 80 10.10 -34.10 -0.85
C ASP A 80 9.78 -34.50 -2.30
N GLN A 81 8.93 -33.72 -2.98
CA GLN A 81 8.51 -33.91 -4.36
C GLN A 81 8.23 -32.56 -5.04
N MET A 82 8.22 -32.56 -6.38
CA MET A 82 7.88 -31.39 -7.20
C MET A 82 6.59 -30.63 -6.80
N GLY A 83 5.60 -31.33 -6.21
CA GLY A 83 4.36 -30.72 -5.75
C GLY A 83 4.53 -29.71 -4.60
N ASP A 84 5.57 -29.89 -3.77
CA ASP A 84 5.81 -29.12 -2.56
C ASP A 84 6.52 -27.79 -2.83
N ILE A 85 7.23 -27.71 -3.98
CA ILE A 85 8.05 -26.56 -4.38
C ILE A 85 7.25 -25.26 -4.36
N LYS A 86 5.99 -25.30 -4.80
CA LYS A 86 5.13 -24.11 -4.79
C LYS A 86 4.96 -23.55 -3.38
N ALA A 87 4.72 -24.41 -2.39
CA ALA A 87 4.57 -23.99 -1.01
C ALA A 87 5.89 -23.42 -0.46
N LYS A 88 7.03 -24.08 -0.78
CA LYS A 88 8.36 -23.61 -0.37
C LYS A 88 8.68 -22.23 -0.95
N LEU A 89 8.40 -22.00 -2.23
CA LEU A 89 8.58 -20.70 -2.88
C LEU A 89 7.74 -19.62 -2.19
N VAL A 90 6.46 -19.88 -1.87
CA VAL A 90 5.63 -18.90 -1.17
C VAL A 90 6.20 -18.56 0.21
N ALA A 91 6.65 -19.56 0.97
CA ALA A 91 7.28 -19.36 2.28
C ALA A 91 8.58 -18.55 2.17
N MET A 92 9.42 -18.86 1.18
CA MET A 92 10.64 -18.11 0.89
C MET A 92 10.34 -16.65 0.50
N ALA A 93 9.28 -16.39 -0.28
CA ALA A 93 8.91 -15.04 -0.71
C ALA A 93 8.46 -14.19 0.48
N LYS A 94 7.67 -14.77 1.38
CA LYS A 94 7.27 -14.11 2.63
C LYS A 94 8.48 -13.78 3.51
N TYR A 95 9.37 -14.76 3.72
CA TYR A 95 10.57 -14.57 4.52
C TYR A 95 11.49 -13.49 3.92
N ALA A 96 11.76 -13.57 2.62
CA ALA A 96 12.65 -12.62 1.94
C ALA A 96 12.08 -11.20 1.93
N ALA A 97 10.78 -11.05 1.68
CA ALA A 97 10.14 -9.73 1.76
C ALA A 97 10.16 -9.16 3.19
N GLU A 98 9.88 -9.98 4.21
CA GLU A 98 9.91 -9.59 5.62
C GLU A 98 11.31 -9.15 6.06
N LYS A 99 12.37 -9.87 5.66
CA LYS A 99 13.76 -9.49 5.96
C LYS A 99 14.14 -8.13 5.40
N GLN A 100 13.53 -7.73 4.28
CA GLN A 100 13.71 -6.40 3.70
C GLN A 100 12.76 -5.34 4.31
N GLY A 101 11.90 -5.70 5.26
CA GLY A 101 10.92 -4.79 5.86
C GLY A 101 9.70 -4.52 4.99
N PHE A 102 9.43 -5.37 4.00
CA PHE A 102 8.32 -5.22 3.05
C PHE A 102 7.29 -6.35 3.14
N SER A 103 6.17 -6.17 2.45
CA SER A 103 5.22 -7.23 2.13
C SER A 103 5.69 -8.01 0.90
N HIS A 104 5.42 -9.31 0.90
CA HIS A 104 5.61 -10.19 -0.27
C HIS A 104 4.63 -9.88 -1.42
N LYS A 105 3.59 -9.09 -1.14
CA LYS A 105 2.63 -8.60 -2.14
C LYS A 105 2.93 -7.14 -2.44
N ARG A 106 2.95 -6.80 -3.74
CA ARG A 106 2.90 -5.41 -4.21
C ARG A 106 1.46 -4.99 -4.44
N VAL A 107 1.09 -3.81 -3.95
CA VAL A 107 -0.25 -3.26 -4.15
C VAL A 107 -0.20 -2.07 -5.12
N ASP A 108 -0.67 -2.30 -6.34
CA ASP A 108 -0.73 -1.25 -7.36
C ASP A 108 -2.10 -0.56 -7.49
N LYS A 109 -3.10 -1.01 -6.71
CA LYS A 109 -4.46 -0.47 -6.75
C LYS A 109 -4.72 0.48 -5.59
N VAL A 110 -5.35 1.61 -5.91
CA VAL A 110 -5.92 2.53 -4.90
C VAL A 110 -7.38 2.15 -4.66
N SER A 111 -7.76 2.03 -3.39
CA SER A 111 -9.14 1.76 -2.98
C SER A 111 -9.81 3.08 -2.57
N LEU A 112 -10.61 3.63 -3.47
CA LEU A 112 -11.41 4.82 -3.21
C LEU A 112 -12.54 4.53 -2.20
N PRO A 113 -13.06 5.56 -1.51
CA PRO A 113 -14.27 5.46 -0.73
C PRO A 113 -15.43 4.83 -1.52
N LYS A 114 -16.13 3.86 -0.93
CA LYS A 114 -17.31 3.23 -1.54
C LYS A 114 -18.62 3.56 -0.84
N LYS A 115 -18.54 4.07 0.39
CA LYS A 115 -19.70 4.36 1.24
C LYS A 115 -19.96 5.86 1.28
N LEU A 116 -21.23 6.24 1.35
CA LEU A 116 -21.67 7.64 1.31
C LEU A 116 -21.14 8.47 2.48
N ASP A 117 -21.06 7.87 3.67
CA ASP A 117 -20.49 8.49 4.88
C ASP A 117 -19.05 8.97 4.68
N LEU A 118 -18.23 8.22 3.94
CA LEU A 118 -16.87 8.65 3.61
C LEU A 118 -16.85 9.86 2.69
N TYR A 119 -17.78 9.98 1.74
CA TYR A 119 -17.89 11.17 0.89
C TYR A 119 -18.32 12.41 1.68
N LEU A 120 -19.02 12.25 2.81
CA LEU A 120 -19.33 13.37 3.70
C LEU A 120 -18.07 13.97 4.34
N MET A 121 -17.00 13.19 4.53
CA MET A 121 -15.72 13.71 5.02
C MET A 121 -15.06 14.65 4.00
N TYR A 122 -15.17 14.34 2.71
CA TYR A 122 -14.68 15.23 1.65
C TYR A 122 -15.49 16.52 1.58
N LEU A 123 -16.81 16.43 1.75
CA LEU A 123 -17.66 17.62 1.84
C LEU A 123 -17.33 18.45 3.08
N ALA A 124 -17.14 17.81 4.24
CA ALA A 124 -16.77 18.49 5.49
C ALA A 124 -15.41 19.18 5.37
N PHE A 125 -14.43 18.54 4.73
CA PHE A 125 -13.13 19.15 4.43
C PHE A 125 -13.28 20.36 3.51
N ALA A 126 -14.06 20.25 2.42
CA ALA A 126 -14.29 21.36 1.50
C ALA A 126 -14.99 22.54 2.19
N VAL A 127 -16.01 22.28 3.01
CA VAL A 127 -16.71 23.29 3.83
C VAL A 127 -15.75 23.94 4.83
N SER A 128 -14.87 23.15 5.46
CA SER A 128 -13.88 23.65 6.41
C SER A 128 -12.84 24.54 5.73
N LEU A 129 -12.33 24.15 4.56
CA LEU A 129 -11.43 24.98 3.73
C LEU A 129 -12.10 26.27 3.28
N ALA A 130 -13.34 26.20 2.81
CA ALA A 130 -14.12 27.36 2.42
C ALA A 130 -14.31 28.34 3.60
N THR A 131 -14.63 27.81 4.79
CA THR A 131 -14.81 28.59 6.02
C THR A 131 -13.48 29.15 6.54
N LEU A 132 -12.37 28.44 6.33
CA LEU A 132 -11.03 28.92 6.68
C LEU A 132 -10.59 30.08 5.77
N TYR A 133 -10.91 30.01 4.48
CA TYR A 133 -10.65 31.07 3.51
C TYR A 133 -11.51 32.31 3.77
N ASP A 134 -12.81 32.11 3.97
CA ASP A 134 -13.75 33.15 4.37
C ASP A 134 -14.81 32.56 5.31
N LYS A 135 -14.75 33.00 6.57
CA LYS A 135 -15.61 32.54 7.66
C LYS A 135 -17.10 32.66 7.32
N THR A 136 -17.48 33.60 6.48
CA THR A 136 -18.89 33.85 6.14
C THR A 136 -19.33 33.17 4.83
N LEU A 137 -18.40 32.59 4.06
CA LEU A 137 -18.67 32.08 2.71
C LEU A 137 -19.83 31.09 2.67
N VAL A 138 -19.79 30.07 3.53
CA VAL A 138 -20.84 29.05 3.60
C VAL A 138 -22.17 29.64 4.02
N ARG A 139 -22.18 30.56 4.99
CA ARG A 139 -23.39 31.29 5.40
C ARG A 139 -23.99 32.07 4.24
N ARG A 140 -23.15 32.80 3.48
CA ARG A 140 -23.59 33.55 2.29
C ARG A 140 -24.16 32.63 1.22
N LEU A 141 -23.52 31.49 0.95
CA LEU A 141 -24.02 30.49 0.01
C LEU A 141 -25.40 29.95 0.44
N VAL A 142 -25.56 29.61 1.73
CA VAL A 142 -26.83 29.12 2.28
C VAL A 142 -27.93 30.19 2.21
N GLN A 143 -27.60 31.46 2.43
CA GLN A 143 -28.57 32.56 2.38
C GLN A 143 -29.02 32.90 0.94
N ASN A 144 -28.11 32.78 -0.03
CA ASN A 144 -28.35 33.15 -1.42
C ASN A 144 -28.97 32.03 -2.27
N ASP A 145 -28.85 30.77 -1.84
CA ASP A 145 -29.41 29.63 -2.56
C ASP A 145 -30.73 29.12 -1.93
N LYS A 146 -31.78 29.00 -2.75
CA LYS A 146 -33.12 28.58 -2.30
C LYS A 146 -33.13 27.16 -1.72
N LEU A 147 -32.39 26.23 -2.32
CA LEU A 147 -32.34 24.84 -1.90
C LEU A 147 -31.59 24.72 -0.56
N LEU A 148 -30.39 25.30 -0.47
CA LEU A 148 -29.57 25.29 0.74
C LEU A 148 -30.28 25.94 1.92
N ARG A 149 -30.98 27.07 1.69
CA ARG A 149 -31.79 27.71 2.74
C ARG A 149 -32.91 26.80 3.23
N THR A 150 -33.57 26.07 2.32
CA THR A 150 -34.65 25.12 2.67
C THR A 150 -34.11 23.95 3.49
N ILE A 151 -32.92 23.45 3.16
CA ILE A 151 -32.22 22.40 3.91
C ILE A 151 -31.82 22.92 5.30
N ALA A 152 -31.21 24.10 5.35
CA ALA A 152 -30.77 24.74 6.60
C ALA A 152 -31.94 25.02 7.56
N ALA A 153 -33.11 25.41 7.04
CA ALA A 153 -34.32 25.63 7.85
C ALA A 153 -34.85 24.35 8.51
N LYS A 154 -34.54 23.17 7.96
CA LYS A 154 -34.88 21.87 8.54
C LYS A 154 -33.76 21.29 9.41
N CYS A 155 -32.64 22.00 9.53
CA CYS A 155 -31.49 21.56 10.29
C CYS A 155 -31.78 21.70 11.80
N PRO A 156 -31.55 20.65 12.61
CA PRO A 156 -31.65 20.74 14.06
C PRO A 156 -30.86 21.92 14.64
N GLU A 157 -31.43 22.63 15.62
CA GLU A 157 -30.81 23.79 16.27
C GLU A 157 -29.40 23.46 16.81
N LEU A 158 -29.20 22.24 17.29
CA LEU A 158 -27.91 21.74 17.75
C LEU A 158 -26.83 21.81 16.66
N LEU A 159 -27.16 21.45 15.41
CA LEU A 159 -26.23 21.49 14.28
C LEU A 159 -25.93 22.94 13.87
N ALA A 160 -26.92 23.83 13.92
CA ALA A 160 -26.71 25.25 13.65
C ALA A 160 -25.75 25.88 14.69
N LYS A 161 -25.97 25.61 15.98
CA LYS A 161 -25.05 26.03 17.06
C LYS A 161 -23.66 25.44 16.89
N GLY A 162 -23.58 24.15 16.55
CA GLY A 162 -22.32 23.47 16.26
C GLY A 162 -21.56 24.13 15.12
N TYR A 163 -22.24 24.45 14.01
CA TYR A 163 -21.62 25.16 12.89
C TYR A 163 -21.14 26.55 13.29
N SER A 164 -21.94 27.35 14.00
CA SER A 164 -21.51 28.67 14.48
C SER A 164 -20.28 28.59 15.39
N TYR A 165 -20.17 27.55 16.23
CA TYR A 165 -18.97 27.31 17.01
C TYR A 165 -17.75 27.01 16.13
N ILE A 166 -17.91 26.11 15.14
CA ILE A 166 -16.87 25.78 14.17
C ILE A 166 -16.43 27.02 13.40
N GLU A 167 -17.35 27.84 12.90
CA GLU A 167 -17.06 29.06 12.15
C GLU A 167 -16.19 30.04 12.96
N ASN A 168 -16.52 30.24 14.23
CA ASN A 168 -15.78 31.12 15.12
C ASN A 168 -14.38 30.59 15.47
N HIS A 169 -14.22 29.27 15.53
CA HIS A 169 -12.99 28.58 15.94
C HIS A 169 -12.33 27.80 14.79
N ILE A 170 -12.62 28.13 13.53
CA ILE A 170 -12.23 27.29 12.39
C ILE A 170 -10.71 27.13 12.30
N THR A 171 -9.94 28.19 12.55
CA THR A 171 -8.48 28.16 12.47
C THR A 171 -7.86 27.15 13.45
N PRO A 172 -8.07 27.24 14.78
CA PRO A 172 -7.50 26.25 15.71
C PRO A 172 -8.06 24.85 15.48
N ILE A 173 -9.34 24.71 15.15
CA ILE A 173 -9.95 23.39 14.86
C ILE A 173 -9.26 22.75 13.64
N PHE A 174 -9.18 23.49 12.53
CA PHE A 174 -8.57 23.01 11.29
C PHE A 174 -7.09 22.69 11.49
N SER A 175 -6.31 23.63 12.05
CA SER A 175 -4.88 23.40 12.29
C SER A 175 -4.63 22.18 13.20
N THR A 176 -5.46 21.96 14.21
CA THR A 176 -5.32 20.80 15.11
C THR A 176 -5.66 19.49 14.40
N ILE A 177 -6.83 19.42 13.74
CA ILE A 177 -7.29 18.20 13.05
C ILE A 177 -6.30 17.81 11.94
N TYR A 178 -5.96 18.75 11.06
CA TYR A 178 -5.07 18.45 9.93
C TYR A 178 -3.61 18.30 10.37
N GLY A 179 -3.21 18.89 11.50
CA GLY A 179 -1.95 18.56 12.17
C GLY A 179 -1.89 17.09 12.61
N ILE A 180 -2.95 16.57 13.23
CA ILE A 180 -3.07 15.16 13.58
C ILE A 180 -3.03 14.29 12.31
N HIS A 181 -3.74 14.66 11.25
CA HIS A 181 -3.71 13.88 9.99
C HIS A 181 -2.32 13.84 9.36
N VAL A 182 -1.54 14.91 9.43
CA VAL A 182 -0.14 14.90 8.97
C VAL A 182 0.70 13.93 9.81
N VAL A 183 0.54 13.93 11.14
CA VAL A 183 1.22 12.96 12.01
C VAL A 183 0.82 11.52 11.63
N GLU A 184 -0.47 11.26 11.45
CA GLU A 184 -0.99 9.96 10.99
C GLU A 184 -0.40 9.54 9.64
N ILE A 185 -0.25 10.46 8.68
CA ILE A 185 0.40 10.17 7.40
C ILE A 185 1.83 9.70 7.65
N LEU A 186 2.59 10.44 8.45
CA LEU A 186 4.01 10.17 8.67
C LEU A 186 4.26 8.90 9.49
N THR A 187 3.42 8.61 10.49
CA THR A 187 3.64 7.49 11.42
C THR A 187 2.87 6.21 11.05
N VAL A 188 1.78 6.31 10.28
CA VAL A 188 0.93 5.16 9.95
C VAL A 188 0.81 4.93 8.44
N THR A 189 0.28 5.90 7.69
CA THR A 189 -0.01 5.69 6.25
C THR A 189 1.28 5.46 5.46
N TRP A 190 2.26 6.34 5.61
CA TRP A 190 3.51 6.32 4.83
C TRP A 190 4.33 5.05 5.06
N PRO A 191 4.58 4.61 6.31
CA PRO A 191 5.24 3.33 6.56
C PRO A 191 4.50 2.14 5.94
N ARG A 192 3.16 2.10 6.02
CA ARG A 192 2.36 0.99 5.47
C ARG A 192 2.39 0.94 3.94
N VAL A 193 2.21 2.08 3.25
CA VAL A 193 2.28 2.11 1.78
C VAL A 193 3.69 1.84 1.26
N ASN A 194 4.73 2.17 2.05
CA ASN A 194 6.11 1.76 1.77
C ASN A 194 6.28 0.25 1.94
N LYS A 195 5.78 -0.33 3.04
CA LYS A 195 5.78 -1.78 3.28
C LYS A 195 5.09 -2.53 2.15
N LEU A 196 3.99 -1.99 1.61
CA LEU A 196 3.25 -2.56 0.48
C LEU A 196 3.86 -2.27 -0.91
N ARG A 197 5.07 -1.69 -0.95
CA ARG A 197 5.84 -1.42 -2.17
C ARG A 197 5.05 -0.64 -3.23
N MET A 198 4.17 0.27 -2.80
CA MET A 198 3.34 1.05 -3.72
C MET A 198 4.18 2.01 -4.56
N SER A 199 3.72 2.36 -5.77
CA SER A 199 4.33 3.44 -6.56
C SER A 199 4.16 4.80 -5.85
N LEU A 200 5.06 5.76 -6.12
CA LEU A 200 4.98 7.10 -5.52
C LEU A 200 3.60 7.75 -5.76
N LYS A 201 3.05 7.62 -6.97
CA LYS A 201 1.70 8.10 -7.30
C LYS A 201 0.66 7.53 -6.34
N ASN A 202 0.68 6.21 -6.09
CA ASN A 202 -0.26 5.57 -5.18
C ASN A 202 -0.02 6.01 -3.72
N LYS A 203 1.23 6.14 -3.29
CA LYS A 203 1.56 6.65 -1.94
C LYS A 203 0.97 8.04 -1.71
N LEU A 204 1.12 8.94 -2.70
CA LEU A 204 0.55 10.29 -2.65
C LEU A 204 -0.98 10.27 -2.60
N VAL A 205 -1.63 9.42 -3.40
CA VAL A 205 -3.10 9.30 -3.34
C VAL A 205 -3.57 8.83 -1.96
N TRP A 206 -2.91 7.84 -1.36
CA TRP A 206 -3.20 7.40 0.01
C TRP A 206 -2.95 8.49 1.05
N ALA A 207 -1.86 9.24 0.92
CA ALA A 207 -1.56 10.36 1.81
C ALA A 207 -2.64 11.46 1.69
N THR A 208 -3.08 11.79 0.48
CA THR A 208 -4.16 12.76 0.24
C THR A 208 -5.49 12.28 0.83
N MET A 209 -5.84 11.00 0.64
CA MET A 209 -7.03 10.44 1.28
C MET A 209 -6.93 10.50 2.81
N ASN A 210 -5.77 10.18 3.40
CA ASN A 210 -5.59 10.26 4.85
C ASN A 210 -5.64 11.70 5.36
N PHE A 211 -5.13 12.64 4.57
CA PHE A 211 -5.24 14.05 4.89
C PHE A 211 -6.70 14.50 4.98
N VAL A 212 -7.57 14.03 4.10
CA VAL A 212 -9.00 14.41 4.09
C VAL A 212 -9.82 13.64 5.13
N GLU A 213 -9.64 12.33 5.19
CA GLU A 213 -10.51 11.42 5.94
C GLU A 213 -9.99 11.05 7.33
N GLY A 214 -8.69 11.28 7.60
CA GLY A 214 -8.00 10.79 8.79
C GLY A 214 -7.96 9.26 8.86
N PHE A 215 -7.98 8.73 10.09
CA PHE A 215 -7.87 7.30 10.41
C PHE A 215 -8.81 6.34 9.65
N LEU A 216 -9.91 6.81 9.06
CA LEU A 216 -10.84 5.98 8.27
C LEU A 216 -10.17 5.29 7.08
N VAL A 217 -9.08 5.88 6.59
CA VAL A 217 -8.23 5.33 5.53
C VAL A 217 -7.56 4.02 5.96
N PHE A 218 -7.27 3.83 7.24
CA PHE A 218 -6.56 2.66 7.75
C PHE A 218 -7.36 1.37 7.55
N SER A 219 -8.69 1.42 7.69
CA SER A 219 -9.55 0.27 7.43
C SER A 219 -9.45 -0.21 5.98
N ARG A 220 -9.26 0.71 5.02
CA ARG A 220 -9.09 0.35 3.61
C ARG A 220 -7.69 -0.18 3.31
N LEU A 221 -6.66 0.35 3.98
CA LEU A 221 -5.30 -0.17 3.87
C LEU A 221 -5.19 -1.60 4.45
N ASN A 222 -5.79 -1.87 5.61
CA ASN A 222 -5.75 -3.21 6.22
C ASN A 222 -6.28 -4.30 5.29
N LYS A 223 -7.37 -4.01 4.56
CA LYS A 223 -7.97 -4.93 3.57
C LYS A 223 -7.07 -5.24 2.38
N LEU A 224 -5.99 -4.50 2.19
CA LEU A 224 -5.00 -4.74 1.14
C LEU A 224 -3.78 -5.52 1.67
N GLU A 225 -3.60 -5.58 2.98
CA GLU A 225 -2.55 -6.35 3.63
C GLU A 225 -2.96 -7.83 3.82
N GLU A 226 -4.24 -8.09 4.04
CA GLU A 226 -4.88 -9.42 4.05
C GLU A 226 -4.77 -10.12 2.67
#